data_AF-A0A4P7J9L9-F1
#
_entry.id   AF-A0A4P7J9L9-F1
#
_cell.length_a   1.000
_cell.length_b   1.000
_cell.length_c   1.000
_cell.angle_alpha   90.00
_cell.angle_beta   90.00
_cell.angle_gamma   90.00
#
_symmetry.space_group_name_H-M   'P 1'
#
loop_
_entity.id
_entity.type
_entity.pdbx_description
1 polymer ?
#
loop_
_entity_poly.entity_id
_entity_poly.type
_entity_poly.pdbx_seq_one_letter_code
_entity_poly.pdbx_strand_id
1 'polypeptide(L)'
;MSPIATIEVIATGLWVYAGLGLADWGLRVFQSERGQHIASVTGLLANLVPVMIALVVVVMVGAVIGLPSVVVIIALLFPAGLGFGVHQSLNEMRETRWRFEAGKLALAIVISAAVIWHRQFA
;
A
#
# COMPACT_ATOMS: atom_id res chain seq x y z
N MET A 1 24.51 6.17 -2.70
CA MET A 1 23.08 6.49 -2.90
C MET A 1 22.73 7.70 -2.05
N SER A 2 22.03 8.69 -2.60
CA SER A 2 21.52 9.80 -1.78
C SER A 2 20.35 9.31 -0.90
N PRO A 3 20.11 9.90 0.28
CA PRO A 3 18.95 9.55 1.12
C PRO A 3 17.62 9.65 0.37
N ILE A 4 17.50 10.63 -0.53
CA ILE A 4 16.32 10.85 -1.37
C ILE A 4 16.11 9.68 -2.34
N ALA A 5 17.17 9.17 -2.97
CA ALA A 5 17.06 8.02 -3.87
C ALA A 5 16.60 6.75 -3.12
N THR A 6 17.08 6.55 -1.89
CA THR A 6 16.61 5.43 -1.05
C THR A 6 15.13 5.54 -0.71
N ILE A 7 14.67 6.74 -0.34
CA ILE A 7 13.24 7.02 -0.07
C ILE A 7 12.40 6.73 -1.32
N GLU A 8 12.83 7.18 -2.49
CA GLU A 8 12.10 6.96 -3.74
C GLU A 8 11.97 5.47 -4.07
N VAL A 9 13.04 4.69 -3.91
CA VAL A 9 13.01 3.24 -4.14
C VAL A 9 12.00 2.56 -3.21
N ILE A 10 12.04 2.89 -1.91
CA ILE A 10 11.12 2.32 -0.92
C ILE A 10 9.68 2.73 -1.22
N ALA A 11 9.45 4.03 -1.47
CA ALA A 11 8.12 4.56 -1.78
C ALA A 11 7.54 3.88 -3.04
N THR A 12 8.35 3.73 -4.09
CA THR A 12 7.95 3.04 -5.31
C THR A 12 7.54 1.59 -5.02
N GLY A 13 8.36 0.87 -4.24
CA GLY A 13 8.04 -0.49 -3.79
C GLY A 13 6.70 -0.60 -3.07
N LEU A 14 6.46 0.31 -2.12
CA LEU A 14 5.22 0.37 -1.35
C LEU A 14 4.01 0.67 -2.23
N TRP A 15 4.14 1.62 -3.16
CA TRP A 15 3.06 1.98 -4.09
C TRP A 15 2.69 0.83 -5.01
N VAL A 16 3.68 0.17 -5.59
CA VAL A 16 3.46 -0.99 -6.45
C VAL A 16 2.80 -2.11 -5.66
N TYR A 17 3.30 -2.41 -4.45
CA TYR A 17 2.70 -3.44 -3.59
C TYR A 17 1.24 -3.12 -3.24
N ALA A 18 0.95 -1.89 -2.82
CA ALA A 18 -0.40 -1.45 -2.50
C ALA A 18 -1.32 -1.51 -3.72
N GLY A 19 -0.83 -1.08 -4.89
CA GLY A 19 -1.57 -1.15 -6.15
C GLY A 19 -1.92 -2.57 -6.57
N LEU A 20 -0.97 -3.50 -6.47
CA LEU A 20 -1.22 -4.93 -6.73
C LEU A 20 -2.23 -5.53 -5.74
N GLY A 21 -2.12 -5.16 -4.45
CA GLY A 21 -3.10 -5.54 -3.44
C GLY A 21 -4.50 -5.05 -3.78
N LEU A 22 -4.63 -3.77 -4.15
CA LEU A 22 -5.92 -3.17 -4.54
C LEU A 22 -6.51 -3.83 -5.78
N ALA A 23 -5.67 -4.17 -6.76
CA ALA A 23 -6.11 -4.88 -7.95
C ALA A 23 -6.64 -6.28 -7.61
N ASP A 24 -5.92 -7.08 -6.80
CA ASP A 24 -6.40 -8.39 -6.35
C ASP A 24 -7.69 -8.27 -5.53
N TRP A 25 -7.76 -7.30 -4.63
CA TRP A 25 -8.96 -7.02 -3.85
C TRP A 25 -10.14 -6.66 -4.75
N GLY A 26 -9.94 -5.76 -5.71
CA GLY A 26 -10.97 -5.35 -6.67
C GLY A 26 -11.46 -6.54 -7.49
N LEU A 27 -10.55 -7.35 -8.05
CA LEU A 27 -10.90 -8.55 -8.81
C LEU A 27 -11.75 -9.54 -8.00
N ARG A 28 -11.41 -9.73 -6.71
CA ARG A 28 -12.19 -10.59 -5.81
C ARG A 28 -13.56 -10.04 -5.54
N VAL A 29 -13.65 -8.75 -5.22
CA VAL A 29 -14.92 -8.08 -4.99
C VAL A 29 -15.79 -8.20 -6.24
N PHE A 30 -15.26 -8.03 -7.45
CA PHE A 30 -16.03 -8.21 -8.68
C PHE A 30 -16.51 -9.66 -8.90
N GLN A 31 -15.79 -10.66 -8.41
CA GLN A 31 -16.18 -12.07 -8.51
C GLN A 31 -17.11 -12.52 -7.38
N SER A 32 -17.25 -11.74 -6.30
CA SER A 32 -18.15 -12.06 -5.18
C SER A 32 -19.63 -11.99 -5.57
N GLU A 33 -20.46 -12.74 -4.85
CA GLU A 33 -21.92 -12.76 -5.09
C GLU A 33 -22.55 -11.37 -4.92
N ARG A 34 -23.61 -11.11 -5.69
CA ARG A 34 -24.38 -9.86 -5.63
C ARG A 34 -24.86 -9.61 -4.20
N GLY A 35 -24.41 -8.49 -3.63
CA GLY A 35 -24.76 -8.06 -2.27
C GLY A 35 -23.60 -8.10 -1.27
N GLN A 36 -22.54 -8.88 -1.54
CA GLN A 36 -21.36 -8.94 -0.66
C GLN A 36 -20.40 -7.76 -0.86
N HIS A 37 -20.47 -7.05 -2.00
CA HIS A 37 -19.60 -5.90 -2.29
C HIS A 37 -19.66 -4.79 -1.22
N ILE A 38 -20.84 -4.54 -0.66
CA ILE A 38 -21.00 -3.50 0.37
C ILE A 38 -20.22 -3.91 1.61
N ALA A 39 -20.38 -5.16 2.06
CA ALA A 39 -19.65 -5.70 3.21
C ALA A 39 -18.13 -5.65 2.99
N SER A 40 -17.68 -6.05 1.80
CA SER A 40 -16.26 -5.98 1.40
C SER A 40 -15.71 -4.55 1.44
N VAL A 41 -16.43 -3.59 0.87
CA VAL A 41 -16.04 -2.17 0.87
C VAL A 41 -16.01 -1.61 2.29
N THR A 42 -17.03 -1.92 3.11
CA THR A 42 -17.06 -1.48 4.51
C THR A 42 -15.92 -2.09 5.33
N GLY A 43 -15.57 -3.36 5.09
CA GLY A 43 -14.42 -4.00 5.75
C GLY A 43 -13.09 -3.36 5.34
N LEU A 44 -12.92 -3.03 4.06
CA LEU A 44 -11.75 -2.27 3.59
C LEU A 44 -11.67 -0.89 4.26
N LEU A 45 -12.78 -0.15 4.30
CA LEU A 45 -12.83 1.16 4.95
C LEU A 45 -12.54 1.06 6.46
N ALA A 46 -13.10 0.05 7.14
CA ALA A 46 -12.83 -0.20 8.55
C ALA A 46 -11.35 -0.48 8.82
N ASN A 47 -10.66 -1.16 7.90
CA ASN A 47 -9.22 -1.40 7.98
C ASN A 47 -8.37 -0.16 7.64
N LEU A 48 -8.87 0.73 6.77
CA LEU A 48 -8.16 1.95 6.37
C LEU A 48 -8.34 3.12 7.34
N VAL A 49 -9.45 3.22 8.07
CA VAL A 49 -9.70 4.31 9.02
C VAL A 49 -8.61 4.40 10.11
N PRO A 50 -8.23 3.30 10.81
CA PRO A 50 -7.15 3.33 11.79
C PRO A 50 -5.81 3.78 11.20
N VAL A 51 -5.52 3.35 9.97
CA VAL A 51 -4.31 3.75 9.23
C VAL A 51 -4.33 5.26 8.94
N MET A 52 -5.46 5.80 8.49
CA MET A 52 -5.61 7.23 8.22
C MET A 52 -5.46 8.05 9.49
N ILE A 53 -6.05 7.61 10.61
CA ILE A 53 -5.89 8.26 11.92
C ILE A 53 -4.41 8.26 12.32
N ALA A 54 -3.73 7.12 12.23
CA ALA A 54 -2.31 7.01 12.54
C ALA A 54 -1.46 7.95 11.66
N LEU A 55 -1.75 8.02 10.37
CA LEU A 55 -1.06 8.92 9.43
C LEU A 55 -1.26 10.39 9.82
N VAL A 56 -2.50 10.80 10.13
CA VAL A 56 -2.80 12.16 10.60
C VAL A 56 -2.04 12.46 11.89
N VAL A 57 -2.04 11.56 12.87
CA VAL A 57 -1.32 11.73 14.12
C VAL A 57 0.17 11.89 13.89
N VAL A 58 0.80 11.04 13.06
CA VAL A 58 2.23 11.15 12.75
C VAL A 58 2.55 12.47 12.05
N VAL A 59 1.72 12.91 11.09
CA VAL A 59 1.91 14.19 10.39
C VAL A 59 1.78 15.36 11.36
N MET A 60 0.77 15.35 12.23
CA MET A 60 0.56 16.41 13.24
C MET A 60 1.72 16.48 14.21
N VAL A 61 2.15 15.34 14.77
CA VAL A 61 3.32 15.28 15.66
C VAL A 61 4.57 15.78 14.93
N GLY A 62 4.78 15.33 13.70
CA GLY A 62 5.89 15.76 12.86
C GLY A 62 5.92 17.28 12.62
N ALA A 63 4.76 17.88 12.36
CA ALA A 63 4.62 19.32 12.22
C ALA A 63 4.97 20.07 13.52
N VAL A 64 4.54 19.55 14.68
CA VAL A 64 4.82 20.15 15.99
C VAL A 64 6.31 20.15 16.33
N ILE A 65 7.03 19.06 16.03
CA ILE A 65 8.48 18.95 16.29
C ILE A 65 9.35 19.57 15.19
N GLY A 66 8.73 20.19 14.17
CA GLY A 66 9.44 20.87 13.08
C GLY A 66 10.13 19.93 12.08
N LEU A 67 9.61 18.73 11.85
CA LEU A 67 10.13 17.85 10.80
C LEU A 67 9.94 18.50 9.42
N PRO A 68 11.01 18.82 8.68
CA PRO A 68 10.92 19.54 7.40
C PRO A 68 10.26 18.70 6.28
N SER A 69 10.17 17.39 6.47
CA SER A 69 9.92 16.43 5.41
C SER A 69 8.58 15.68 5.56
N VAL A 70 7.50 16.41 5.89
CA VAL A 70 6.13 15.87 5.93
C VAL A 70 5.78 15.15 4.62
N VAL A 71 6.21 15.69 3.49
CA VAL A 71 6.01 15.09 2.15
C VAL A 71 6.65 13.69 2.06
N VAL A 72 7.87 13.52 2.56
CA VAL A 72 8.58 12.23 2.57
C VAL A 72 7.86 11.22 3.46
N ILE A 73 7.40 11.67 4.63
CA ILE A 73 6.68 10.83 5.58
C ILE A 73 5.38 10.33 4.94
N ILE A 74 4.60 11.22 4.32
CA ILE A 74 3.37 10.85 3.63
C ILE A 74 3.65 9.91 2.45
N ALA A 75 4.69 10.19 1.66
CA ALA A 75 5.06 9.38 0.50
C ALA A 75 5.39 7.92 0.85
N LEU A 76 5.84 7.66 2.09
CA LEU A 76 6.11 6.31 2.60
C LEU A 76 4.90 5.74 3.36
N LEU A 77 4.35 6.48 4.32
CA LEU A 77 3.30 5.98 5.20
C LEU A 77 1.97 5.76 4.49
N PHE A 78 1.63 6.60 3.52
CA PHE A 78 0.38 6.46 2.80
C PHE A 78 0.28 5.14 2.02
N PRO A 79 1.22 4.81 1.10
CA PRO A 79 1.17 3.53 0.40
C PRO A 79 1.40 2.34 1.33
N ALA A 80 2.22 2.45 2.38
CA ALA A 80 2.36 1.39 3.38
C ALA A 80 1.04 1.10 4.09
N GLY A 81 0.34 2.16 4.48
CA GLY A 81 -0.97 2.10 5.11
C GLY A 81 -2.04 1.50 4.20
N LEU A 82 -2.10 1.93 2.94
CA LEU A 82 -2.97 1.33 1.93
C LEU A 82 -2.67 -0.16 1.75
N GLY A 83 -1.39 -0.51 1.58
CA GLY A 83 -0.96 -1.90 1.46
C GLY A 83 -1.37 -2.75 2.66
N PHE A 84 -1.24 -2.22 3.87
CA PHE A 84 -1.67 -2.88 5.10
C PHE A 84 -3.18 -3.08 5.15
N GLY A 85 -3.98 -2.03 4.97
CA GLY A 85 -5.44 -2.11 5.07
C GLY A 85 -6.05 -3.03 4.01
N VAL A 86 -5.49 -3.01 2.80
CA VAL A 86 -5.91 -3.92 1.72
C VAL A 86 -5.49 -5.35 2.01
N HIS A 87 -4.29 -5.58 2.56
CA HIS A 87 -3.85 -6.92 2.94
C HIS A 87 -4.70 -7.52 4.05
N GLN A 88 -5.10 -6.72 5.06
CA GLN A 88 -6.04 -7.16 6.10
C GLN A 88 -7.39 -7.54 5.50
N SER A 89 -7.97 -6.66 4.67
CA SER A 89 -9.25 -6.93 4.01
C SER A 89 -9.20 -8.17 3.10
N LEU A 90 -8.07 -8.41 2.43
CA LEU A 90 -7.84 -9.63 1.64
C LEU A 90 -7.76 -10.90 2.49
N ASN A 91 -7.12 -10.83 3.67
CA ASN A 91 -7.03 -11.96 4.60
C ASN A 91 -8.39 -12.31 5.20
N GLU A 92 -9.31 -11.34 5.37
CA GLU A 92 -10.69 -11.60 5.77
C GLU A 92 -11.49 -12.35 4.67
N MET A 93 -11.13 -12.18 3.39
CA MET A 93 -11.83 -12.78 2.25
C MET A 93 -11.29 -14.15 1.82
N ARG A 94 -10.09 -14.55 2.26
CA ARG A 94 -9.42 -15.76 1.77
C ARG A 94 -8.51 -16.39 2.82
N GLU A 95 -8.39 -17.72 2.78
CA GLU A 95 -7.23 -18.41 3.35
C GLU A 95 -5.91 -17.93 2.71
N THR A 96 -5.02 -17.36 3.53
CA THR A 96 -3.72 -16.86 3.09
C THR A 96 -2.85 -18.01 2.56
N ARG A 97 -2.65 -18.08 1.24
CA ARG A 97 -1.73 -19.04 0.61
C ARG A 97 -0.37 -18.39 0.39
N TRP A 98 0.64 -18.85 1.12
CA TRP A 98 2.03 -18.34 1.06
C TRP A 98 2.57 -18.19 -0.38
N ARG A 99 2.29 -19.16 -1.25
CA ARG A 99 2.72 -19.14 -2.67
C ARG A 99 2.20 -17.91 -3.43
N PHE A 100 0.96 -17.49 -3.16
CA PHE A 100 0.37 -16.34 -3.82
C PHE A 100 0.96 -15.03 -3.29
N GLU A 101 1.16 -14.92 -1.98
CA GLU A 101 1.80 -13.75 -1.36
C GLU A 101 3.25 -13.58 -1.85
N ALA A 102 4.00 -14.68 -1.94
CA ALA A 102 5.34 -14.69 -2.51
C ALA A 102 5.35 -14.27 -3.99
N GLY A 103 4.39 -14.74 -4.79
CA GLY A 103 4.24 -14.34 -6.19
C GLY A 103 3.91 -12.86 -6.34
N LYS A 104 3.00 -12.33 -5.51
CA LYS A 104 2.64 -10.91 -5.48
C LYS A 104 3.85 -10.04 -5.08
N LEU A 105 4.63 -10.47 -4.09
CA LEU A 105 5.85 -9.78 -3.68
C LEU A 105 6.90 -9.79 -4.79
N ALA A 106 7.13 -10.93 -5.44
CA ALA A 106 8.05 -11.04 -6.57
C ALA A 106 7.64 -10.12 -7.73
N LEU A 107 6.35 -10.09 -8.07
CA LEU A 107 5.81 -9.19 -9.09
C LEU A 107 5.98 -7.71 -8.67
N ALA A 108 5.74 -7.38 -7.40
CA ALA A 108 5.95 -6.03 -6.89
C ALA A 108 7.41 -5.59 -7.04
N ILE A 109 8.38 -6.48 -6.74
CA ILE A 109 9.80 -6.21 -6.91
C ILE A 109 10.14 -5.97 -8.38
N VAL A 110 9.66 -6.83 -9.29
CA VAL A 110 9.92 -6.71 -10.74
C VAL A 110 9.36 -5.41 -11.30
N ILE A 111 8.10 -5.07 -10.99
CA ILE A 111 7.47 -3.82 -11.46
C ILE A 111 8.20 -2.62 -10.88
N SER A 112 8.55 -2.65 -9.59
CA SER A 112 9.29 -1.54 -8.95
C SER A 112 10.65 -1.35 -9.60
N ALA A 113 11.40 -2.43 -9.85
CA ALA A 113 12.68 -2.38 -10.52
C ALA A 113 12.55 -1.80 -11.94
N ALA A 114 11.52 -2.19 -12.69
CA ALA A 114 11.24 -1.65 -14.02
C ALA A 114 10.90 -0.15 -13.99
N VAL A 115 10.06 0.29 -13.03
CA VAL A 115 9.70 1.71 -12.87
C VAL A 115 10.93 2.55 -12.50
N ILE A 116 11.75 2.07 -11.56
CA ILE A 116 12.98 2.76 -11.16
C ILE A 116 13.96 2.82 -12.33
N TRP A 117 14.15 1.71 -13.05
CA TRP A 117 14.99 1.67 -14.24
C TRP A 117 14.55 2.70 -15.28
N HIS A 118 13.26 2.72 -15.62
CA HIS A 118 12.71 3.69 -16.56
C HIS A 118 12.94 5.13 -16.09
N ARG A 119 12.76 5.44 -14.80
CA ARG A 119 12.98 6.81 -14.29
C ARG A 119 14.44 7.25 -14.29
N GLN A 120 15.37 6.30 -14.15
CA GLN A 120 16.80 6.61 -14.04
C GLN A 120 17.53 6.60 -15.39
N PHE A 121 17.02 5.87 -16.38
CA PHE A 121 17.75 5.61 -17.63
C PHE A 121 16.97 5.94 -18.92
N ALA A 122 15.68 6.25 -18.85
CA ALA A 122 14.88 6.70 -20.00
C ALA A 122 14.50 8.17 -19.83
#